data_AF-A0A8J8H4T8-F1
#
_entry.id   AF-A0A8J8H4T8-F1
#
_cell.length_a   1.000
_cell.length_b   1.000
_cell.length_c   1.000
_cell.angle_alpha   90.00
_cell.angle_beta   90.00
_cell.angle_gamma   90.00
#
_symmetry.space_group_name_H-M   'P 1'
#
loop_
_entity.id
_entity.type
_entity.pdbx_description
1 polymer ?
#
loop_
_entity_poly.entity_id
_entity_poly.type
_entity_poly.pdbx_seq_one_letter_code
_entity_poly.pdbx_strand_id
1 'polypeptide(L)'
;MRTISKSLSALAAAALLVLPTPRAAQATSPGLGDTLTLTGDVTGDVVAVTPLKVADPATAADDVSQPAAGSKLVGVQFRLQNAGSSVYSDAPDNCATLIDAAGQRFSPTIADITAGPRFPGVVTVNPGGSALGWITFSIPSAAQVTGVQFTPDSGVATETGEWTLSTGNGNTGQNPPAAGSPAAVVTAYVDAINARDYHRAWLLGGSSFGGDENQFAAGFATTKHDTLTITSTSGDVVSISLDAEQTDGSHQVYAGTYTVRDGVIVGANVTRVR
;
A
#
# COMPACT_ATOMS: atom_id res chain seq x y z
N MET A 1 -48.05 14.01 -10.99
CA MET A 1 -47.98 13.76 -9.52
C MET A 1 -46.55 14.06 -9.05
N ARG A 2 -46.42 14.53 -7.81
CA ARG A 2 -45.21 14.71 -6.96
C ARG A 2 -43.82 14.41 -7.58
N THR A 3 -43.01 15.46 -7.67
CA THR A 3 -41.54 15.44 -7.65
C THR A 3 -41.02 14.65 -6.44
N ILE A 4 -39.88 13.96 -6.58
CA ILE A 4 -39.15 13.34 -5.46
C ILE A 4 -37.74 13.93 -5.41
N SER A 5 -37.57 15.01 -4.66
CA SER A 5 -36.26 15.47 -4.20
C SER A 5 -35.77 14.51 -3.11
N LYS A 6 -34.50 14.07 -3.17
CA LYS A 6 -33.84 13.35 -2.07
C LYS A 6 -32.59 14.09 -1.61
N SER A 7 -32.80 15.02 -0.69
CA SER A 7 -31.76 15.68 0.10
C SER A 7 -31.06 14.68 1.04
N LEU A 8 -29.72 14.68 1.08
CA LEU A 8 -28.95 13.96 2.10
C LEU A 8 -28.91 14.78 3.40
N SER A 9 -29.60 14.33 4.46
CA SER A 9 -29.59 14.95 5.80
C SER A 9 -30.24 14.03 6.86
N ALA A 10 -29.49 13.45 7.83
CA ALA A 10 -30.08 12.69 8.95
C ALA A 10 -29.14 12.36 10.17
N LEU A 11 -28.81 13.36 10.99
CA LEU A 11 -28.97 13.34 12.47
C LEU A 11 -28.37 12.17 13.34
N ALA A 12 -27.30 12.47 14.10
CA ALA A 12 -27.06 12.29 15.56
C ALA A 12 -27.37 10.94 16.29
N ALA A 13 -26.76 10.54 17.42
CA ALA A 13 -25.81 11.14 18.39
C ALA A 13 -24.85 10.03 18.93
N ALA A 14 -24.08 10.07 20.03
CA ALA A 14 -23.92 10.96 21.20
C ALA A 14 -22.45 10.94 21.72
N ALA A 15 -22.19 10.97 23.05
CA ALA A 15 -20.83 11.04 23.63
C ALA A 15 -20.67 10.39 25.03
N LEU A 16 -19.42 10.01 25.39
CA LEU A 16 -18.97 9.81 26.77
C LEU A 16 -17.46 10.12 26.90
N LEU A 17 -17.04 10.71 28.03
CA LEU A 17 -15.65 11.14 28.27
C LEU A 17 -14.87 10.08 29.05
N VAL A 18 -13.68 9.69 28.58
CA VAL A 18 -12.74 8.81 29.29
C VAL A 18 -11.34 9.41 29.24
N LEU A 19 -10.63 9.43 30.37
CA LEU A 19 -9.26 9.94 30.46
C LEU A 19 -8.27 8.97 29.79
N PRO A 20 -7.32 9.45 28.97
CA PRO A 20 -6.40 8.59 28.25
C PRO A 20 -5.31 8.02 29.16
N THR A 21 -5.37 6.72 29.45
CA THR A 21 -4.14 5.95 29.72
C THR A 21 -3.28 5.96 28.46
N PRO A 22 -1.97 6.22 28.54
CA PRO A 22 -1.09 6.21 27.37
C PRO A 22 -1.02 4.81 26.77
N ARG A 23 -1.78 4.59 25.68
CA ARG A 23 -1.74 3.36 24.91
C ARG A 23 -0.43 3.33 24.13
N ALA A 24 0.45 2.38 24.44
CA ALA A 24 1.62 2.11 23.62
C ALA A 24 1.17 1.87 22.17
N ALA A 25 1.70 2.66 21.24
CA ALA A 25 1.37 2.51 19.83
C ALA A 25 1.90 1.16 19.35
N GLN A 26 1.00 0.34 18.80
CA GLN A 26 1.40 -0.87 18.08
C GLN A 26 2.00 -0.39 16.75
N ALA A 27 3.31 -0.53 16.60
CA ALA A 27 3.98 -0.27 15.32
C ALA A 27 3.46 -1.28 14.30
N THR A 28 2.71 -0.80 13.32
CA THR A 28 2.23 -1.60 12.19
C THR A 28 3.40 -1.83 11.24
N SER A 29 3.78 -3.09 11.04
CA SER A 29 4.79 -3.46 10.03
C SER A 29 4.39 -2.93 8.66
N PRO A 30 5.32 -2.34 7.88
CA PRO A 30 5.01 -1.79 6.57
C PRO A 30 4.62 -2.89 5.57
N GLY A 31 3.92 -2.50 4.51
CA GLY A 31 3.50 -3.39 3.43
C GLY A 31 4.18 -3.10 2.10
N LEU A 32 3.85 -3.91 1.09
CA LEU A 32 4.22 -3.65 -0.31
C LEU A 32 3.83 -2.21 -0.72
N GLY A 33 4.80 -1.44 -1.21
CA GLY A 33 4.66 -0.03 -1.58
C GLY A 33 5.20 0.97 -0.55
N ASP A 34 5.36 0.56 0.71
CA ASP A 34 5.87 1.43 1.78
C ASP A 34 7.40 1.51 1.78
N THR A 35 7.94 2.68 2.11
CA THR A 35 9.39 2.92 2.17
C THR A 35 9.89 2.87 3.61
N LEU A 36 10.93 2.06 3.87
CA LEU A 36 11.75 2.21 5.07
C LEU A 36 13.08 2.85 4.71
N THR A 37 13.54 3.78 5.55
CA THR A 37 14.92 4.26 5.54
C THR A 37 15.73 3.37 6.46
N LEU A 38 16.77 2.72 5.94
CA LEU A 38 17.67 1.82 6.66
C LEU A 38 19.09 2.38 6.64
N THR A 39 19.78 2.25 7.76
CA THR A 39 21.16 2.72 7.96
C THR A 39 22.13 1.57 7.72
N GLY A 40 23.19 1.81 6.95
CA GLY A 40 24.33 0.88 6.87
C GLY A 40 25.29 1.08 8.04
N ASP A 41 26.14 0.11 8.31
CA ASP A 41 27.16 0.20 9.37
C ASP A 41 28.29 1.20 9.01
N VAL A 42 28.33 1.70 7.76
CA VAL A 42 29.22 2.78 7.29
C VAL A 42 28.58 4.16 7.50
N THR A 43 29.26 5.05 8.22
CA THR A 43 28.80 6.42 8.49
C THR A 43 28.37 7.16 7.22
N GLY A 44 27.10 7.53 7.16
CA GLY A 44 26.52 8.29 6.05
C GLY A 44 26.07 7.45 4.86
N ASP A 45 26.15 6.12 4.92
CA ASP A 45 25.36 5.25 4.03
C ASP A 45 23.97 5.01 4.64
N VAL A 46 22.94 5.38 3.88
CA VAL A 46 21.55 5.33 4.28
C VAL A 46 20.71 5.08 3.03
N VAL A 47 19.94 3.99 3.01
CA VAL A 47 19.15 3.57 1.86
C VAL A 47 17.66 3.58 2.19
N ALA A 48 16.89 4.34 1.41
CA ALA A 48 15.43 4.28 1.40
C ALA A 48 14.97 3.15 0.46
N VAL A 49 14.50 2.07 1.05
CA VAL A 49 14.09 0.83 0.37
C VAL A 49 12.57 0.81 0.22
N THR A 50 12.08 0.57 -0.99
CA THR A 50 10.66 0.29 -1.27
C THR A 50 10.54 -1.02 -2.06
N PRO A 51 9.97 -2.11 -1.52
CA PRO A 51 9.42 -3.18 -2.35
C PRO A 51 8.16 -2.63 -3.04
N LEU A 52 8.05 -2.81 -4.36
CA LEU A 52 7.01 -2.19 -5.20
C LEU A 52 6.05 -3.19 -5.84
N LYS A 53 6.54 -4.39 -6.20
CA LYS A 53 5.74 -5.43 -6.88
C LYS A 53 6.22 -6.82 -6.48
N VAL A 54 5.30 -7.79 -6.56
CA VAL A 54 5.60 -9.22 -6.43
C VAL A 54 5.12 -9.92 -7.70
N ALA A 55 5.92 -10.88 -8.19
CA ALA A 55 5.54 -11.83 -9.22
C ALA A 55 5.61 -13.23 -8.61
N ASP A 56 4.44 -13.77 -8.22
CA ASP A 56 4.31 -15.12 -7.66
C ASP A 56 3.15 -15.87 -8.36
N PRO A 57 3.42 -16.97 -9.11
CA PRO A 57 4.74 -17.42 -9.53
C PRO A 57 5.34 -16.46 -10.58
N ALA A 58 6.66 -16.26 -10.55
CA ALA A 58 7.37 -15.59 -11.63
C ALA A 58 7.66 -16.56 -12.79
N THR A 59 7.53 -16.09 -14.02
CA THR A 59 7.92 -16.83 -15.23
C THR A 59 9.39 -16.55 -15.53
N ALA A 60 10.20 -17.62 -15.64
CA ALA A 60 11.60 -17.54 -16.06
C ALA A 60 11.73 -16.96 -17.48
N ALA A 61 12.76 -16.15 -17.71
CA ALA A 61 13.00 -15.49 -19.00
C ALA A 61 13.68 -16.40 -20.04
N ASP A 62 14.33 -17.49 -19.60
CA ASP A 62 15.12 -18.40 -20.42
C ASP A 62 15.10 -19.84 -19.86
N ASP A 63 15.80 -20.76 -20.53
CA ASP A 63 15.84 -22.18 -20.17
C ASP A 63 16.75 -22.48 -18.95
N VAL A 64 17.70 -21.61 -18.60
CA VAL A 64 18.64 -21.83 -17.48
C VAL A 64 18.11 -21.30 -16.15
N SER A 65 17.20 -20.33 -16.21
CA SER A 65 16.49 -19.74 -15.07
C SER A 65 15.31 -20.57 -14.59
N GLN A 66 14.97 -21.69 -15.26
CA GLN A 66 13.81 -22.51 -14.92
C GLN A 66 13.90 -23.09 -13.49
N PRO A 67 12.82 -23.04 -12.68
CA PRO A 67 12.83 -23.59 -11.34
C PRO A 67 12.94 -25.13 -11.37
N ALA A 68 13.66 -25.70 -10.41
CA ALA A 68 13.74 -27.14 -10.22
C ALA A 68 12.34 -27.76 -9.98
N ALA A 69 12.16 -29.03 -10.35
CA ALA A 69 10.89 -29.72 -10.18
C ALA A 69 10.43 -29.75 -8.71
N GLY A 70 9.24 -29.19 -8.45
CA GLY A 70 8.70 -29.00 -7.10
C GLY A 70 8.89 -27.59 -6.53
N SER A 71 9.68 -26.73 -7.18
CA SER A 71 9.83 -25.30 -6.85
C SER A 71 9.03 -24.40 -7.80
N LYS A 72 8.89 -23.13 -7.42
CA LYS A 72 8.48 -22.01 -8.26
C LYS A 72 9.49 -20.87 -8.10
N LEU A 73 9.60 -20.00 -9.11
CA LEU A 73 10.25 -18.71 -8.92
C LEU A 73 9.28 -17.72 -8.26
N VAL A 74 9.81 -16.80 -7.47
CA VAL A 74 9.13 -15.58 -7.03
C VAL A 74 10.03 -14.39 -7.28
N GLY A 75 9.52 -13.34 -7.91
CA GLY A 75 10.22 -12.07 -8.07
C GLY A 75 9.67 -11.02 -7.10
N VAL A 76 10.55 -10.20 -6.51
CA VAL A 76 10.17 -8.97 -5.80
C VAL A 76 10.90 -7.79 -6.45
N GLN A 77 10.17 -6.78 -6.91
CA GLN A 77 10.75 -5.55 -7.45
C GLN A 77 11.04 -4.58 -6.30
N PHE A 78 12.27 -4.11 -6.17
CA PHE A 78 12.64 -3.05 -5.23
C PHE A 78 13.07 -1.78 -5.97
N ARG A 79 12.73 -0.64 -5.38
CA ARG A 79 13.41 0.64 -5.57
C ARG A 79 14.33 0.87 -4.38
N LEU A 80 15.57 1.25 -4.66
CA LEU A 80 16.57 1.66 -3.69
C LEU A 80 16.94 3.11 -3.97
N GLN A 81 16.64 4.03 -3.06
CA GLN A 81 17.07 5.42 -3.13
C GLN A 81 18.17 5.67 -2.11
N ASN A 82 19.29 6.26 -2.55
CA ASN A 82 20.32 6.70 -1.60
C ASN A 82 19.83 7.96 -0.89
N ALA A 83 19.56 7.83 0.41
CA ALA A 83 19.12 8.91 1.31
C ALA A 83 20.28 9.46 2.17
N GLY A 84 21.47 8.88 2.05
CA GLY A 84 22.68 9.26 2.77
C GLY A 84 23.51 10.33 2.08
N SER A 85 24.72 10.53 2.60
CA SER A 85 25.73 11.46 2.06
C SER A 85 26.88 10.74 1.34
N SER A 86 27.06 9.45 1.61
CA SER A 86 28.05 8.58 0.96
C SER A 86 27.47 7.99 -0.34
N VAL A 87 28.32 7.44 -1.22
CA VAL A 87 27.84 6.67 -2.37
C VAL A 87 27.46 5.28 -1.90
N TYR A 88 26.17 4.94 -1.90
CA TYR A 88 25.66 3.60 -1.68
C TYR A 88 26.31 2.63 -2.68
N SER A 89 26.78 1.48 -2.22
CA SER A 89 27.56 0.52 -3.03
C SER A 89 27.45 -0.91 -2.47
N ASP A 90 26.38 -1.61 -2.81
CA ASP A 90 26.06 -2.94 -2.25
C ASP A 90 25.57 -3.92 -3.34
N ALA A 91 25.35 -5.17 -2.97
CA ALA A 91 24.79 -6.25 -3.78
C ALA A 91 23.36 -6.58 -3.28
N PRO A 92 22.28 -6.04 -3.89
CA PRO A 92 20.92 -6.21 -3.39
C PRO A 92 20.45 -7.67 -3.26
N ASP A 93 20.98 -8.57 -4.11
CA ASP A 93 20.72 -10.02 -4.02
C ASP A 93 21.21 -10.65 -2.70
N ASN A 94 22.20 -10.06 -2.01
CA ASN A 94 22.66 -10.53 -0.70
C ASN A 94 21.82 -9.93 0.45
N CYS A 95 21.27 -8.74 0.22
CA CYS A 95 20.55 -7.96 1.23
C CYS A 95 19.15 -8.53 1.54
N ALA A 96 18.53 -9.21 0.58
CA ALA A 96 17.12 -9.59 0.65
C ALA A 96 16.90 -11.00 1.19
N THR A 97 15.77 -11.23 1.87
CA THR A 97 15.31 -12.57 2.29
C THR A 97 13.79 -12.66 2.20
N LEU A 98 13.28 -13.63 1.46
CA LEU A 98 11.83 -13.87 1.33
C LEU A 98 11.31 -14.69 2.51
N ILE A 99 10.09 -14.39 2.95
CA ILE A 99 9.42 -15.06 4.08
C ILE A 99 8.07 -15.62 3.62
N ASP A 100 7.80 -16.88 3.99
CA ASP A 100 6.50 -17.53 3.77
C ASP A 100 5.60 -17.58 5.01
N ALA A 101 4.36 -18.01 4.81
CA ALA A 101 3.33 -18.13 5.84
C ALA A 101 3.67 -19.11 6.99
N ALA A 102 4.69 -19.94 6.84
CA ALA A 102 5.21 -20.82 7.90
C ALA A 102 6.43 -20.21 8.62
N GLY A 103 6.84 -18.99 8.26
CA GLY A 103 8.02 -18.30 8.79
C GLY A 103 9.34 -18.83 8.20
N GLN A 104 9.30 -19.63 7.14
CA GLN A 104 10.49 -20.12 6.46
C GLN A 104 11.14 -18.97 5.69
N ARG A 105 12.48 -18.99 5.62
CA ARG A 105 13.32 -17.93 5.05
C ARG A 105 14.07 -18.46 3.83
N PHE A 106 14.03 -17.69 2.74
CA PHE A 106 14.64 -18.06 1.46
C PHE A 106 15.56 -16.95 0.96
N SER A 107 16.80 -17.30 0.65
CA SER A 107 17.76 -16.41 -0.02
C SER A 107 17.44 -16.29 -1.52
N PRO A 108 17.85 -15.20 -2.19
CA PRO A 108 17.73 -15.05 -3.63
C PRO A 108 18.46 -16.13 -4.44
N THR A 109 18.08 -16.23 -5.72
CA THR A 109 18.70 -17.08 -6.73
C THR A 109 18.99 -16.26 -7.98
N ILE A 110 20.04 -16.61 -8.71
CA ILE A 110 20.38 -15.96 -9.98
C ILE A 110 19.53 -16.59 -11.08
N ALA A 111 18.32 -16.06 -11.26
CA ALA A 111 17.37 -16.44 -12.30
C ALA A 111 16.68 -15.19 -12.85
N ASP A 112 16.71 -15.01 -14.17
CA ASP A 112 16.05 -13.91 -14.86
C ASP A 112 14.57 -14.24 -15.13
N ILE A 113 13.72 -13.22 -15.06
CA ILE A 113 12.25 -13.37 -15.11
C ILE A 113 11.61 -12.39 -16.08
N THR A 114 10.52 -12.79 -16.72
CA THR A 114 9.82 -11.96 -17.73
C THR A 114 9.16 -10.71 -17.14
N ALA A 115 9.10 -10.57 -15.81
CA ALA A 115 8.57 -9.41 -15.12
C ALA A 115 9.50 -8.17 -15.19
N GLY A 116 10.78 -8.37 -15.55
CA GLY A 116 11.74 -7.30 -15.79
C GLY A 116 13.16 -7.66 -15.32
N PRO A 117 14.14 -6.77 -15.56
CA PRO A 117 15.54 -7.04 -15.23
C PRO A 117 15.79 -7.16 -13.73
N ARG A 118 16.60 -8.16 -13.36
CA ARG A 118 17.20 -8.24 -12.02
C ARG A 118 18.15 -7.06 -11.75
N PHE A 119 18.51 -6.82 -10.49
CA PHE A 119 19.67 -5.97 -10.21
C PHE A 119 20.97 -6.59 -10.76
N PRO A 120 21.93 -5.78 -11.22
CA PRO A 120 23.30 -6.25 -11.44
C PRO A 120 23.95 -6.62 -10.10
N GLY A 121 25.02 -7.42 -10.14
CA GLY A 121 25.63 -8.00 -8.92
C GLY A 121 26.13 -6.98 -7.89
N VAL A 122 26.60 -5.80 -8.33
CA VAL A 122 26.85 -4.64 -7.46
C VAL A 122 26.11 -3.44 -8.05
N VAL A 123 25.41 -2.70 -7.18
CA VAL A 123 24.63 -1.51 -7.50
C VAL A 123 25.23 -0.32 -6.76
N THR A 124 25.68 0.67 -7.52
CA THR A 124 26.16 1.96 -6.97
C THR A 124 25.15 3.07 -7.24
N VAL A 125 24.90 3.91 -6.22
CA VAL A 125 23.91 5.00 -6.31
C VAL A 125 24.47 6.25 -5.63
N ASN A 126 24.61 7.35 -6.38
CA ASN A 126 25.00 8.65 -5.82
C ASN A 126 23.92 9.20 -4.86
N PRO A 127 24.27 10.01 -3.85
CA PRO A 127 23.32 10.67 -2.96
C PRO A 127 22.11 11.29 -3.67
N GLY A 128 20.90 11.00 -3.16
CA GLY A 128 19.62 11.41 -3.74
C GLY A 128 19.16 10.60 -4.97
N GLY A 129 20.06 9.88 -5.63
CA GLY A 129 19.78 9.02 -6.78
C GLY A 129 18.97 7.77 -6.42
N SER A 130 18.54 7.01 -7.43
CA SER A 130 17.78 5.77 -7.22
C SER A 130 18.07 4.70 -8.25
N ALA A 131 18.01 3.44 -7.82
CA ALA A 131 18.02 2.24 -8.65
C ALA A 131 16.68 1.49 -8.55
N LEU A 132 16.34 0.72 -9.58
CA LEU A 132 15.14 -0.12 -9.66
C LEU A 132 15.52 -1.46 -10.29
N GLY A 133 15.11 -2.56 -9.68
CA GLY A 133 15.42 -3.90 -10.16
C GLY A 133 14.57 -4.98 -9.47
N TRP A 134 14.54 -6.16 -10.07
CA TRP A 134 13.98 -7.35 -9.43
C TRP A 134 15.05 -8.11 -8.64
N ILE A 135 14.60 -8.81 -7.59
CA ILE A 135 15.33 -9.87 -6.90
C ILE A 135 14.48 -11.14 -7.01
N THR A 136 15.08 -12.23 -7.47
CA THR A 136 14.40 -13.50 -7.73
C THR A 136 14.73 -14.52 -6.64
N PHE A 137 13.75 -15.32 -6.24
CA PHE A 137 13.87 -16.40 -5.26
C PHE A 137 13.36 -17.71 -5.90
N SER A 138 13.89 -18.86 -5.46
CA SER A 138 13.35 -20.19 -5.81
C SER A 138 12.87 -20.87 -4.54
N ILE A 139 11.56 -21.11 -4.43
CA ILE A 139 10.91 -21.61 -3.21
C ILE A 139 10.01 -22.80 -3.55
N PRO A 140 9.62 -23.66 -2.58
CA PRO A 140 8.69 -24.76 -2.83
C PRO A 140 7.39 -24.26 -3.48
N SER A 141 6.88 -24.97 -4.48
CA SER A 141 5.74 -24.52 -5.30
C SER A 141 4.46 -24.26 -4.50
N ALA A 142 4.29 -24.95 -3.37
CA ALA A 142 3.18 -24.77 -2.45
C ALA A 142 3.33 -23.61 -1.45
N ALA A 143 4.54 -23.06 -1.26
CA ALA A 143 4.82 -22.02 -0.27
C ALA A 143 4.05 -20.73 -0.60
N GLN A 144 3.42 -20.13 0.41
CA GLN A 144 2.67 -18.88 0.27
C GLN A 144 3.51 -17.73 0.82
N VAL A 145 3.95 -16.82 -0.05
CA VAL A 145 4.78 -15.68 0.34
C VAL A 145 3.96 -14.67 1.13
N THR A 146 4.49 -14.25 2.29
CA THR A 146 3.82 -13.31 3.19
C THR A 146 4.69 -12.12 3.57
N GLY A 147 6.01 -12.18 3.34
CA GLY A 147 6.89 -11.06 3.64
C GLY A 147 8.23 -11.10 2.90
N VAL A 148 8.97 -10.01 3.02
CA VAL A 148 10.37 -9.90 2.59
C VAL A 148 11.13 -9.00 3.53
N GLN A 149 12.37 -9.36 3.82
CA GLN A 149 13.33 -8.53 4.53
C GLN A 149 14.36 -7.92 3.58
N PHE A 150 14.92 -6.78 3.98
CA PHE A 150 16.11 -6.18 3.37
C PHE A 150 17.03 -5.68 4.49
N THR A 151 18.26 -6.16 4.49
CA THR A 151 19.32 -5.84 5.46
C THR A 151 20.51 -5.28 4.66
N PRO A 152 20.93 -4.00 4.88
CA PRO A 152 22.08 -3.43 4.20
C PRO A 152 23.42 -4.15 4.47
N ASP A 153 24.49 -3.66 3.84
CA ASP A 153 25.84 -4.21 3.90
C ASP A 153 25.88 -5.70 3.50
N SER A 154 25.23 -6.04 2.37
CA SER A 154 25.09 -7.41 1.86
C SER A 154 24.52 -8.40 2.90
N GLY A 155 23.62 -7.93 3.77
CA GLY A 155 22.92 -8.75 4.74
C GLY A 155 23.55 -8.83 6.13
N VAL A 156 24.53 -7.98 6.46
CA VAL A 156 25.18 -7.99 7.80
C VAL A 156 24.92 -6.74 8.66
N ALA A 157 24.33 -5.68 8.11
CA ALA A 157 24.05 -4.45 8.84
C ALA A 157 23.15 -4.66 10.06
N THR A 158 23.29 -3.76 11.04
CA THR A 158 22.53 -3.82 12.30
C THR A 158 21.03 -3.49 12.16
N GLU A 159 20.63 -2.73 11.14
CA GLU A 159 19.22 -2.44 10.82
C GLU A 159 18.67 -3.40 9.75
N THR A 160 17.38 -3.73 9.83
CA THR A 160 16.71 -4.61 8.85
C THR A 160 15.28 -4.14 8.67
N GLY A 161 14.89 -3.87 7.42
CA GLY A 161 13.50 -3.65 7.06
C GLY A 161 12.78 -4.98 6.85
N GLU A 162 11.52 -5.07 7.26
CA GLU A 162 10.62 -6.19 6.94
C GLU A 162 9.28 -5.63 6.46
N TRP A 163 8.81 -6.12 5.31
CA TRP A 163 7.55 -5.71 4.70
C TRP A 163 6.61 -6.90 4.50
N THR A 164 5.32 -6.72 4.74
CA THR A 164 4.31 -7.73 4.42
C THR A 164 4.00 -7.75 2.91
N LEU A 165 4.22 -8.90 2.27
CA LEU A 165 3.95 -9.15 0.86
C LEU A 165 2.57 -9.79 0.68
N SER A 166 1.52 -9.02 0.95
CA SER A 166 0.13 -9.46 0.80
C SER A 166 -0.27 -9.64 -0.67
N THR A 167 0.11 -10.77 -1.28
CA THR A 167 -0.54 -11.25 -2.50
C THR A 167 -1.99 -11.65 -2.18
N GLY A 168 -2.93 -11.29 -3.04
CA GLY A 168 -4.36 -11.28 -2.67
C GLY A 168 -5.03 -12.65 -2.60
N ASN A 169 -4.96 -13.34 -1.45
CA ASN A 169 -5.85 -14.46 -1.10
C ASN A 169 -5.89 -14.72 0.43
N GLY A 170 -7.08 -14.68 1.05
CA GLY A 170 -7.37 -15.60 2.16
C GLY A 170 -7.19 -15.20 3.64
N ASN A 171 -7.44 -13.94 4.03
CA ASN A 171 -7.99 -13.52 5.35
C ASN A 171 -7.73 -14.37 6.62
N THR A 172 -6.98 -13.83 7.59
CA THR A 172 -7.47 -13.55 8.98
C THR A 172 -6.60 -12.53 9.73
N GLY A 173 -7.21 -11.48 10.28
CA GLY A 173 -6.75 -10.84 11.53
C GLY A 173 -5.93 -9.53 11.46
N GLN A 174 -6.65 -8.39 11.50
CA GLN A 174 -6.14 -7.03 11.84
C GLN A 174 -5.28 -6.31 10.76
N ASN A 175 -5.23 -4.97 10.85
CA ASN A 175 -4.84 -3.95 9.83
C ASN A 175 -4.34 -2.69 10.63
N PRO A 176 -3.77 -1.58 10.08
CA PRO A 176 -3.59 -1.13 8.67
C PRO A 176 -2.15 -0.61 8.33
N PRO A 177 -1.87 0.05 7.17
CA PRO A 177 -2.50 0.01 5.84
C PRO A 177 -1.49 -0.10 4.66
N ALA A 178 -1.60 -1.11 3.79
CA ALA A 178 -0.79 -1.17 2.55
C ALA A 178 -1.47 -0.50 1.33
N ALA A 179 -0.67 0.01 0.39
CA ALA A 179 -1.16 0.58 -0.87
C ALA A 179 -1.84 -0.48 -1.76
N GLY A 180 -3.03 -0.18 -2.27
CA GLY A 180 -3.88 -1.14 -3.01
C GLY A 180 -4.87 -1.91 -2.12
N SER A 181 -4.81 -1.77 -0.79
CA SER A 181 -5.89 -2.21 0.09
C SER A 181 -7.19 -1.41 -0.15
N PRO A 182 -8.38 -1.95 0.17
CA PRO A 182 -9.64 -1.21 0.14
C PRO A 182 -9.57 0.13 0.88
N ALA A 183 -8.90 0.15 2.04
CA ALA A 183 -8.64 1.36 2.81
C ALA A 183 -7.87 2.41 1.99
N ALA A 184 -6.76 2.02 1.35
CA ALA A 184 -5.95 2.92 0.52
C ALA A 184 -6.70 3.44 -0.71
N VAL A 185 -7.59 2.65 -1.33
CA VAL A 185 -8.46 3.11 -2.42
C VAL A 185 -9.43 4.20 -1.94
N VAL A 186 -10.05 4.02 -0.77
CA VAL A 186 -10.95 5.01 -0.17
C VAL A 186 -10.21 6.28 0.24
N THR A 187 -8.99 6.18 0.77
CA THR A 187 -8.12 7.35 1.03
C THR A 187 -7.78 8.08 -0.27
N ALA A 188 -7.27 7.37 -1.28
CA ALA A 188 -6.90 7.97 -2.56
C ALA A 188 -8.07 8.63 -3.32
N TYR A 189 -9.29 8.14 -3.10
CA TYR A 189 -10.54 8.74 -3.61
C TYR A 189 -10.85 10.07 -2.92
N VAL A 190 -10.74 10.15 -1.58
CA VAL A 190 -10.93 11.40 -0.82
C VAL A 190 -9.78 12.39 -1.09
N ASP A 191 -8.54 11.93 -1.20
CA ASP A 191 -7.39 12.76 -1.59
C ASP A 191 -7.58 13.38 -2.98
N ALA A 192 -8.15 12.63 -3.93
CA ALA A 192 -8.46 13.13 -5.27
C ALA A 192 -9.58 14.19 -5.24
N ILE A 193 -10.61 14.01 -4.42
CA ILE A 193 -11.66 15.04 -4.17
C ILE A 193 -11.02 16.30 -3.56
N ASN A 194 -10.17 16.15 -2.55
CA ASN A 194 -9.44 17.25 -1.90
C ASN A 194 -8.51 18.01 -2.86
N ALA A 195 -7.81 17.29 -3.74
CA ALA A 195 -6.98 17.88 -4.79
C ALA A 195 -7.80 18.49 -5.95
N ARG A 196 -9.12 18.28 -5.97
CA ARG A 196 -10.05 18.58 -7.08
C ARG A 196 -9.68 17.86 -8.39
N ASP A 197 -8.96 16.75 -8.29
CA ASP A 197 -8.71 15.78 -9.36
C ASP A 197 -9.94 14.87 -9.48
N TYR A 198 -11.06 15.46 -9.91
CA TYR A 198 -12.34 14.76 -10.02
C TYR A 198 -12.30 13.62 -11.05
N HIS A 199 -11.39 13.67 -12.03
CA HIS A 199 -11.17 12.60 -12.99
C HIS A 199 -10.58 11.36 -12.30
N ARG A 200 -9.53 11.53 -11.47
CA ARG A 200 -8.98 10.46 -10.64
C ARG A 200 -10.00 9.93 -9.62
N ALA A 201 -10.79 10.80 -8.99
CA ALA A 201 -11.87 10.37 -8.09
C ALA A 201 -12.98 9.58 -8.82
N TRP A 202 -13.32 9.97 -10.05
CA TRP A 202 -14.31 9.29 -10.89
C TRP A 202 -13.84 7.87 -11.28
N LEU A 203 -12.56 7.71 -11.62
CA LEU A 203 -11.91 6.42 -11.89
C LEU A 203 -11.78 5.54 -10.64
N LEU A 204 -11.49 6.13 -9.47
CA LEU A 204 -11.34 5.40 -8.20
C LEU A 204 -12.68 4.98 -7.56
N GLY A 205 -13.81 5.57 -7.96
CA GLY A 205 -15.10 5.21 -7.40
C GLY A 205 -16.32 6.00 -7.86
N GLY A 206 -16.16 7.26 -8.31
CA GLY A 206 -17.30 8.13 -8.63
C GLY A 206 -18.25 7.54 -9.68
N SER A 207 -17.68 6.85 -10.68
CA SER A 207 -18.42 6.18 -11.77
C SER A 207 -19.41 5.10 -11.29
N SER A 208 -19.20 4.50 -10.12
CA SER A 208 -20.07 3.46 -9.55
C SER A 208 -21.41 3.98 -9.03
N PHE A 209 -21.58 5.30 -8.90
CA PHE A 209 -22.77 5.91 -8.29
C PHE A 209 -23.74 6.56 -9.29
N GLY A 210 -23.41 6.48 -10.59
CA GLY A 210 -24.24 6.98 -11.69
C GLY A 210 -24.07 8.48 -11.97
N GLY A 211 -24.77 8.96 -13.02
CA GLY A 211 -24.54 10.30 -13.58
C GLY A 211 -23.38 10.33 -14.57
N ASP A 212 -22.73 11.48 -14.70
CA ASP A 212 -21.48 11.66 -15.45
C ASP A 212 -20.45 12.44 -14.63
N GLU A 213 -19.20 12.47 -15.08
CA GLU A 213 -18.06 13.07 -14.37
C GLU A 213 -18.28 14.56 -14.02
N ASN A 214 -19.01 15.32 -14.84
CA ASN A 214 -19.31 16.73 -14.56
C ASN A 214 -20.40 16.87 -13.51
N GLN A 215 -21.42 16.00 -13.53
CA GLN A 215 -22.45 15.95 -12.49
C GLN A 215 -21.85 15.53 -11.14
N PHE A 216 -20.90 14.59 -11.16
CA PHE A 216 -20.12 14.18 -9.99
C PHE A 216 -19.26 15.34 -9.45
N ALA A 217 -18.44 15.98 -10.29
CA ALA A 217 -17.61 17.12 -9.90
C ALA A 217 -18.45 18.31 -9.36
N ALA A 218 -19.62 18.58 -9.94
CA ALA A 218 -20.54 19.62 -9.46
C ALA A 218 -21.09 19.31 -8.06
N GLY A 219 -21.16 18.05 -7.64
CA GLY A 219 -21.57 17.65 -6.29
C GLY A 219 -20.64 18.14 -5.17
N PHE A 220 -19.36 18.39 -5.49
CA PHE A 220 -18.34 18.87 -4.54
C PHE A 220 -18.13 20.39 -4.60
N ALA A 221 -18.96 21.14 -5.33
CA ALA A 221 -18.75 22.58 -5.56
C ALA A 221 -18.74 23.43 -4.27
N THR A 222 -19.42 22.98 -3.20
CA THR A 222 -19.40 23.61 -1.87
C THR A 222 -18.39 23.01 -0.91
N THR A 223 -17.68 21.94 -1.27
CA THR A 223 -16.66 21.33 -0.42
C THR A 223 -15.35 22.11 -0.51
N LYS A 224 -14.78 22.41 0.66
CA LYS A 224 -13.47 23.02 0.85
C LYS A 224 -12.41 21.96 1.17
N HIS A 225 -12.68 21.06 2.10
CA HIS A 225 -11.78 19.95 2.46
C HIS A 225 -12.53 18.82 3.19
N ASP A 226 -12.26 17.57 2.81
CA ASP A 226 -12.81 16.37 3.42
C ASP A 226 -11.75 15.65 4.27
N THR A 227 -11.97 15.55 5.57
CA THR A 227 -11.08 14.85 6.52
C THR A 227 -11.57 13.42 6.74
N LEU A 228 -10.89 12.44 6.13
CA LEU A 228 -11.21 11.02 6.28
C LEU A 228 -10.63 10.41 7.57
N THR A 229 -11.45 9.64 8.27
CA THR A 229 -11.05 8.72 9.35
C THR A 229 -11.59 7.33 9.04
N ILE A 230 -10.71 6.38 8.72
CA ILE A 230 -11.08 4.97 8.56
C ILE A 230 -11.26 4.35 9.95
N THR A 231 -12.47 3.89 10.27
CA THR A 231 -12.81 3.32 11.57
C THR A 231 -12.63 1.80 11.62
N SER A 232 -12.73 1.11 10.48
CA SER A 232 -12.30 -0.29 10.32
C SER A 232 -12.14 -0.68 8.85
N THR A 233 -11.55 -1.86 8.62
CA THR A 233 -11.57 -2.53 7.31
C THR A 233 -11.80 -4.01 7.55
N SER A 234 -12.72 -4.62 6.80
CA SER A 234 -13.11 -6.01 6.94
C SER A 234 -13.27 -6.63 5.56
N GLY A 235 -12.23 -7.31 5.09
CA GLY A 235 -12.10 -7.67 3.68
C GLY A 235 -12.24 -6.42 2.80
N ASP A 236 -13.17 -6.48 1.86
CA ASP A 236 -13.46 -5.44 0.87
C ASP A 236 -14.22 -4.21 1.40
N VAL A 237 -14.71 -4.27 2.65
CA VAL A 237 -15.57 -3.25 3.25
C VAL A 237 -14.74 -2.34 4.16
N VAL A 238 -14.76 -1.04 3.87
CA VAL A 238 -14.06 0.01 4.64
C VAL A 238 -15.12 0.79 5.42
N SER A 239 -15.05 0.78 6.75
CA SER A 239 -15.90 1.64 7.59
C SER A 239 -15.21 2.98 7.79
N ILE A 240 -15.97 4.07 7.67
CA ILE A 240 -15.44 5.44 7.65
C ILE A 240 -16.26 6.38 8.52
N SER A 241 -15.58 7.42 9.01
CA SER A 241 -16.13 8.72 9.37
C SER A 241 -15.45 9.76 8.47
N LEU A 242 -16.19 10.75 7.98
CA LEU A 242 -15.71 11.79 7.06
C LEU A 242 -16.25 13.14 7.54
N ASP A 243 -15.36 14.09 7.85
CA ASP A 243 -15.75 15.46 8.19
C ASP A 243 -15.49 16.38 6.99
N ALA A 244 -16.57 16.86 6.37
CA ALA A 244 -16.54 17.69 5.18
C ALA A 244 -16.68 19.17 5.55
N GLU A 245 -15.55 19.89 5.56
CA GLU A 245 -15.53 21.36 5.64
C GLU A 245 -16.07 21.94 4.33
N GLN A 246 -17.07 22.81 4.44
CA GLN A 246 -17.68 23.52 3.33
C GLN A 246 -17.03 24.90 3.12
N THR A 247 -17.26 25.51 1.95
CA THR A 247 -16.72 26.82 1.58
C THR A 247 -17.23 27.99 2.41
N ASP A 248 -18.28 27.81 3.20
CA ASP A 248 -18.78 28.76 4.20
C ASP A 248 -18.21 28.55 5.61
N GLY A 249 -17.34 27.55 5.80
CA GLY A 249 -16.78 27.16 7.10
C GLY A 249 -17.70 26.29 7.96
N SER A 250 -18.84 25.84 7.42
CA SER A 250 -19.65 24.81 8.09
C SER A 250 -19.04 23.42 7.90
N HIS A 251 -19.17 22.56 8.91
CA HIS A 251 -18.69 21.18 8.87
C HIS A 251 -19.88 20.21 8.83
N GLN A 252 -19.79 19.19 7.97
CA GLN A 252 -20.79 18.14 7.85
C GLN A 252 -20.13 16.78 8.06
N VAL A 253 -20.59 16.01 9.05
CA VAL A 253 -19.97 14.71 9.38
C VAL A 253 -20.81 13.59 8.81
N TYR A 254 -20.15 12.66 8.12
CA TYR A 254 -20.73 11.47 7.53
C TYR A 254 -20.09 10.23 8.15
N ALA A 255 -20.86 9.14 8.29
CA ALA A 255 -20.36 7.85 8.72
C ALA A 255 -21.04 6.72 7.94
N GLY A 256 -20.35 5.59 7.80
CA GLY A 256 -20.87 4.41 7.11
C GLY A 256 -19.77 3.55 6.49
N THR A 257 -20.05 2.92 5.36
CA THR A 257 -19.13 1.99 4.69
C THR A 257 -18.98 2.22 3.19
N TYR A 258 -17.78 2.03 2.67
CA TYR A 258 -17.50 1.80 1.25
C TYR A 258 -17.19 0.31 0.99
N THR A 259 -17.41 -0.16 -0.23
CA THR A 259 -17.02 -1.50 -0.70
C THR A 259 -16.16 -1.37 -1.94
N VAL A 260 -14.99 -2.02 -1.94
CA VAL A 260 -13.98 -1.94 -3.01
C VAL A 260 -13.87 -3.28 -3.73
N ARG A 261 -13.70 -3.25 -5.06
CA ARG A 261 -13.31 -4.42 -5.87
C ARG A 261 -12.27 -3.97 -6.88
N ASP A 262 -11.24 -4.80 -7.09
CA ASP A 262 -10.26 -4.63 -8.16
C ASP A 262 -9.60 -3.23 -8.25
N GLY A 263 -9.45 -2.58 -7.08
CA GLY A 263 -8.87 -1.23 -6.97
C GLY A 263 -9.85 -0.06 -7.06
N VAL A 264 -11.16 -0.32 -7.18
CA VAL A 264 -12.22 0.69 -7.40
C VAL A 264 -13.33 0.56 -6.35
N ILE A 265 -13.85 1.68 -5.83
CA ILE A 265 -15.06 1.66 -4.97
C ILE A 265 -16.26 1.31 -5.84
N VAL A 266 -16.90 0.16 -5.58
CA VAL A 266 -18.08 -0.34 -6.29
C VAL A 266 -19.39 -0.24 -5.50
N GLY A 267 -19.32 0.19 -4.24
CA GLY A 267 -20.49 0.37 -3.39
C GLY A 267 -20.26 1.34 -2.24
N ALA A 268 -21.33 1.99 -1.81
CA ALA A 268 -21.35 2.88 -0.65
C ALA A 268 -22.64 2.71 0.15
N ASN A 269 -22.53 2.87 1.47
CA ASN A 269 -23.64 2.99 2.41
C ASN A 269 -23.19 4.00 3.48
N VAL A 270 -23.25 5.28 3.12
CA VAL A 270 -22.77 6.40 3.93
C VAL A 270 -23.92 7.34 4.24
N THR A 271 -24.02 7.76 5.49
CA THR A 271 -25.09 8.60 6.04
C THR A 271 -24.52 9.82 6.76
N ARG A 272 -25.13 11.00 6.57
CA ARG A 272 -24.74 12.22 7.29
C ARG A 272 -25.23 12.17 8.73
N VAL A 273 -24.32 12.18 9.70
CA VAL A 273 -24.58 12.11 11.15
C VAL A 273 -24.51 13.48 11.86
N ARG A 274 -23.94 14.52 11.25
CA ARG A 274 -23.93 15.90 11.77
C ARG A 274 -24.00 16.90 10.64
#